data_AF-A0A0C9UGU8-F1
#
_entry.id   AF-A0A0C9UGU8-F1
#
_cell.length_a   1.000
_cell.length_b   1.000
_cell.length_c   1.000
_cell.angle_alpha   90.00
_cell.angle_beta   90.00
_cell.angle_gamma   90.00
#
_symmetry.space_group_name_H-M   'P 1'
#
loop_
_entity.id
_entity.type
_entity.pdbx_description
1 polymer ?
#
loop_
_entity_poly.entity_id
_entity_poly.type
_entity_poly.pdbx_seq_one_letter_code
_entity_poly.pdbx_strand_id
1 'polypeptide(L)'
;MGFYVPSKVLGFASNIPLNPLVANILFYEMLAVTSAVAWAAECPKPPHHLLVYTDSLDTVEMFHSLRAGEGYNELLLFIVELLLTKRISLRVCHVAGINDPVADAISRGLFDVTR
;
A
#
# COMPACT_ATOMS: atom_id res chain seq x y z
N MET A 1 -4.88 -4.68 -8.27
CA MET A 1 -4.16 -4.21 -7.07
C MET A 1 -5.16 -3.88 -5.98
N GLY A 2 -4.78 -3.97 -4.70
CA GLY A 2 -5.70 -3.70 -3.60
C GLY A 2 -5.03 -3.73 -2.24
N PHE A 3 -5.76 -3.29 -1.21
CA PHE A 3 -5.34 -3.37 0.18
C PHE A 3 -6.54 -3.72 1.07
N TYR A 4 -6.23 -4.27 2.24
CA TYR A 4 -7.22 -4.70 3.22
C TYR A 4 -6.99 -4.00 4.56
N VAL A 5 -8.08 -3.64 5.24
CA VAL A 5 -8.09 -3.03 6.57
C VAL A 5 -8.75 -3.99 7.56
N PRO A 6 -7.97 -4.84 8.27
CA PRO A 6 -8.51 -5.88 9.13
C PRO A 6 -9.41 -5.35 10.25
N SER A 7 -9.05 -4.22 10.85
CA SER A 7 -9.81 -3.61 11.96
C SER A 7 -11.21 -3.13 11.57
N LYS A 8 -11.49 -3.00 10.26
CA LYS A 8 -12.79 -2.60 9.74
C LYS A 8 -13.44 -3.64 8.83
N VAL A 9 -12.77 -4.78 8.60
CA VAL A 9 -13.20 -5.79 7.62
C VAL A 9 -13.53 -5.15 6.27
N LEU A 10 -12.62 -4.28 5.79
CA LEU A 10 -12.85 -3.45 4.61
C LEU A 10 -11.72 -3.65 3.59
N GLY A 11 -12.09 -4.05 2.38
CA GLY A 11 -11.19 -4.24 1.25
C GLY A 11 -11.37 -3.19 0.17
N PHE A 12 -10.26 -2.75 -0.42
CA PHE A 12 -10.25 -1.82 -1.55
C PHE A 12 -9.50 -2.46 -2.71
N ALA A 13 -10.08 -2.41 -3.91
CA ALA A 13 -9.50 -2.95 -5.13
C ALA A 13 -9.53 -1.92 -6.26
N SER A 14 -8.52 -1.99 -7.12
CA SER A 14 -8.48 -1.25 -8.38
C SER A 14 -7.88 -2.14 -9.48
N ASN A 15 -8.46 -2.03 -10.67
CA ASN A 15 -7.97 -2.73 -11.84
C ASN A 15 -6.70 -2.06 -12.35
N ILE A 16 -5.69 -2.87 -12.68
CA ILE A 16 -4.51 -2.38 -13.40
C ILE A 16 -4.94 -2.19 -14.86
N PRO A 17 -4.72 -1.01 -15.47
CA PRO A 17 -5.10 -0.77 -16.86
C PRO A 17 -4.38 -1.74 -17.80
N LEU A 18 -5.08 -2.18 -18.86
CA LEU A 18 -4.57 -3.18 -19.82
C LEU A 18 -3.27 -2.73 -20.52
N ASN A 19 -3.07 -1.42 -20.64
CA ASN A 19 -1.86 -0.81 -21.17
C ASN A 19 -1.25 0.10 -20.10
N PRO A 20 -0.50 -0.47 -19.15
CA PRO A 20 0.02 0.29 -18.03
C PRO A 20 1.09 1.29 -18.50
N LEU A 21 0.94 2.56 -18.10
CA LEU A 21 1.95 3.59 -18.36
C LEU A 21 3.33 3.22 -17.76
N VAL A 22 3.32 2.40 -16.70
CA VAL A 22 4.49 1.84 -16.05
C VAL A 22 4.27 0.33 -15.94
N ALA A 23 4.97 -0.46 -16.77
CA ALA A 23 4.87 -1.92 -16.77
C ALA A 23 5.54 -2.61 -15.55
N ASN A 24 5.81 -1.85 -14.48
CA ASN A 24 6.56 -2.34 -13.34
C ASN A 24 5.60 -2.73 -12.20
N ILE A 25 5.60 -4.01 -11.83
CA ILE A 25 4.82 -4.54 -10.71
C ILE A 25 5.12 -3.79 -9.40
N LEU A 26 6.37 -3.39 -9.20
CA LEU A 26 6.82 -2.62 -8.03
C LEU A 26 6.08 -1.28 -7.91
N PHE A 27 5.76 -0.64 -9.04
CA PHE A 27 4.97 0.59 -9.03
C PHE A 27 3.60 0.36 -8.42
N TYR A 28 2.94 -0.74 -8.79
CA TYR A 28 1.60 -1.06 -8.31
C TYR A 28 1.60 -1.55 -6.86
N GLU A 29 2.65 -2.25 -6.43
CA GLU A 29 2.87 -2.62 -5.02
C GLU A 29 3.07 -1.38 -4.15
N MET A 30 3.95 -0.46 -4.58
CA MET A 30 4.13 0.82 -3.91
C MET A 30 2.81 1.59 -3.87
N LEU A 31 2.14 1.74 -5.01
CA LEU A 31 0.89 2.49 -5.11
C LEU A 31 -0.22 1.88 -4.24
N ALA A 32 -0.25 0.55 -4.04
CA ALA A 32 -1.16 -0.08 -3.10
C ALA A 32 -0.87 0.34 -1.65
N VAL A 33 0.41 0.32 -1.23
CA VAL A 33 0.82 0.81 0.10
C VAL A 33 0.50 2.31 0.26
N THR A 34 0.83 3.13 -0.75
CA THR A 34 0.49 4.55 -0.80
C THR A 34 -1.00 4.80 -0.62
N SER A 35 -1.84 4.02 -1.31
CA SER A 35 -3.30 4.14 -1.24
C SER A 35 -3.82 3.80 0.16
N ALA A 36 -3.27 2.78 0.81
CA ALA A 36 -3.62 2.41 2.18
C ALA A 36 -3.26 3.53 3.18
N VAL A 37 -2.09 4.15 3.03
CA VAL A 37 -1.66 5.30 3.85
C VAL A 37 -2.54 6.52 3.62
N ALA A 38 -2.83 6.85 2.36
CA ALA A 38 -3.72 7.95 1.98
C ALA A 38 -5.11 7.78 2.61
N TRP A 39 -5.70 6.59 2.47
CA TRP A 39 -7.00 6.30 3.06
C TRP A 39 -6.99 6.42 4.61
N ALA A 40 -5.94 5.91 5.27
CA ALA A 40 -5.81 6.02 6.72
C ALA A 40 -5.67 7.47 7.18
N ALA A 41 -4.98 8.30 6.40
CA ALA A 41 -4.79 9.73 6.65
C ALA A 41 -6.05 10.58 6.44
N GLU A 42 -7.00 10.11 5.63
CA GLU A 42 -8.29 10.76 5.36
C GLU A 42 -9.40 10.31 6.32
N CYS A 43 -9.18 9.26 7.11
CA CYS A 43 -10.14 8.85 8.13
C CYS A 43 -10.45 10.02 9.10
N PRO A 44 -11.69 10.16 9.62
CA PRO A 44 -12.07 11.26 10.51
C PRO A 44 -11.16 11.43 11.74
N LYS A 45 -10.55 10.33 12.19
CA LYS A 45 -9.51 10.30 13.21
C LYS A 45 -8.31 9.54 12.64
N PRO A 46 -7.36 10.23 12.00
CA PRO A 46 -6.17 9.59 11.45
C PRO A 46 -5.33 8.94 12.57
N PRO A 47 -4.70 7.79 12.32
CA PRO A 47 -3.87 7.12 13.32
C PRO A 47 -2.53 7.85 13.48
N HIS A 48 -2.03 7.98 14.71
CA HIS A 48 -0.67 8.48 14.95
C HIS A 48 0.42 7.47 14.56
N HIS A 49 0.11 6.18 14.65
CA HIS A 49 1.00 5.08 14.26
C HIS A 49 0.26 4.18 13.29
N LEU A 50 0.80 4.03 12.08
CA LEU A 50 0.24 3.21 11.03
C LEU A 50 1.22 2.09 10.68
N LEU A 51 0.73 0.85 10.71
CA LEU A 51 1.47 -0.33 10.29
C LEU A 51 0.83 -0.86 9.01
N VAL A 52 1.62 -0.99 7.95
CA VAL A 52 1.21 -1.58 6.68
C VAL A 52 2.03 -2.83 6.44
N TYR A 53 1.35 -3.92 6.08
CA TYR A 53 1.99 -5.16 5.67
C TYR A 53 1.97 -5.27 4.14
N THR A 54 3.04 -5.81 3.56
CA THR A 54 3.16 -6.11 2.14
C THR A 54 4.07 -7.32 1.94
N ASP A 55 3.85 -8.09 0.90
CA ASP A 55 4.74 -9.17 0.46
C ASP A 55 5.87 -8.71 -0.46
N SER A 56 5.90 -7.42 -0.81
CA SER A 56 6.96 -6.80 -1.59
C SER A 56 8.13 -6.34 -0.71
N LEU A 57 9.21 -7.13 -0.70
CA LEU A 57 10.47 -6.73 -0.04
C LEU A 57 11.04 -5.43 -0.61
N ASP A 58 10.95 -5.23 -1.92
CA ASP A 58 11.43 -4.02 -2.59
C ASP A 58 10.65 -2.78 -2.10
N THR A 59 9.33 -2.91 -1.90
CA THR A 59 8.51 -1.85 -1.32
C THR A 59 8.92 -1.56 0.12
N VAL A 60 9.12 -2.61 0.94
CA VAL A 60 9.59 -2.44 2.33
C VAL A 60 10.91 -1.68 2.39
N GLU A 61 11.89 -2.07 1.57
CA GLU A 61 13.21 -1.44 1.54
C GLU A 61 13.13 0.03 1.10
N MET A 62 12.28 0.33 0.11
CA MET A 62 12.07 1.68 -0.39
C MET A 62 11.44 2.61 0.66
N PHE A 63 10.44 2.14 1.40
CA PHE A 63 9.86 2.90 2.52
C PHE A 63 10.80 3.00 3.73
N HIS A 64 11.61 1.98 3.98
CA HIS A 64 12.57 1.98 5.07
C HIS A 64 13.73 2.96 4.82
N SER A 65 14.31 2.91 3.62
CA SER A 65 15.45 3.75 3.23
C SER A 65 15.03 5.17 2.86
N LEU A 66 13.75 5.39 2.53
CA LEU A 66 13.25 6.60 1.89
C LEU A 66 14.02 6.94 0.60
N ARG A 67 14.42 5.90 -0.14
CA ARG A 67 15.11 6.04 -1.42
C ARG A 67 14.34 5.28 -2.48
N ALA A 68 13.98 6.01 -3.53
CA ALA A 68 13.30 5.47 -4.69
C ALA A 68 14.25 5.39 -5.88
N GLY A 69 14.05 4.38 -6.72
CA GLY A 69 14.64 4.36 -8.07
C GLY A 69 14.05 5.48 -8.94
N GLU A 70 14.65 5.69 -10.11
CA GLU A 70 14.11 6.63 -11.10
C GLU A 70 12.64 6.27 -11.44
N GLY A 71 11.75 7.27 -11.41
CA GLY A 71 10.31 7.09 -11.67
C GLY A 71 9.40 6.87 -10.45
N TYR A 72 9.94 6.67 -9.24
CA TYR A 72 9.13 6.44 -8.02
C TYR A 72 9.13 7.60 -7.02
N ASN A 73 9.99 8.61 -7.25
CA ASN A 73 10.23 9.69 -6.30
C ASN A 73 8.97 10.52 -6.00
N GLU A 74 8.09 10.73 -6.98
CA GLU A 74 6.87 11.53 -6.77
C GLU A 74 5.91 10.86 -5.78
N LEU A 75 5.73 9.54 -5.87
CA LEU A 75 4.91 8.79 -4.92
C LEU A 75 5.51 8.82 -3.52
N LEU A 76 6.83 8.65 -3.42
CA LEU A 76 7.53 8.69 -2.14
C LEU A 76 7.44 10.08 -1.49
N LEU A 77 7.63 11.15 -2.28
CA LEU A 77 7.50 12.53 -1.82
C LEU A 77 6.07 12.83 -1.35
N PHE A 78 5.07 12.43 -2.13
CA PHE A 78 3.65 12.57 -1.76
C PHE A 78 3.36 11.94 -0.40
N ILE A 79 3.85 10.71 -0.15
CA ILE A 79 3.62 10.03 1.12
C ILE A 79 4.35 10.74 2.26
N VAL A 80 5.62 11.11 2.06
CA VAL A 80 6.39 11.79 3.10
C VAL A 80 5.70 13.10 3.50
N GLU A 81 5.25 13.89 2.53
CA GLU A 81 4.47 15.12 2.79
C GLU A 81 3.18 14.83 3.56
N LEU A 82 2.44 13.78 3.15
CA LEU A 82 1.21 13.38 3.81
C LEU A 82 1.45 12.95 5.26
N LEU A 83 2.47 12.13 5.52
CA LEU A 83 2.83 11.65 6.85
C LEU A 83 3.22 12.82 7.77
N LEU A 84 4.00 13.79 7.26
CA LEU A 84 4.38 14.98 8.01
C LEU A 84 3.18 15.86 8.33
N THR A 85 2.35 16.14 7.33
CA THR A 85 1.14 16.97 7.46
C THR A 85 0.16 16.40 8.47
N LYS A 86 -0.04 15.08 8.44
CA LYS A 86 -1.01 14.37 9.27
C LYS A 86 -0.42 13.85 10.58
N ARG A 87 0.89 14.02 10.80
CA ARG A 87 1.65 13.56 11.96
C ARG A 87 1.48 12.05 12.20
N ILE A 88 1.65 11.28 11.12
CA ILE A 88 1.54 9.82 11.13
C ILE A 88 2.95 9.23 11.08
N SER A 89 3.26 8.35 12.04
CA SER A 89 4.44 7.51 12.02
C SER A 89 4.11 6.21 11.30
N LEU A 90 4.67 6.04 10.10
CA LEU A 90 4.48 4.84 9.28
C LEU A 90 5.55 3.79 9.59
N ARG A 91 5.12 2.52 9.65
CA ARG A 91 5.98 1.34 9.49
C ARG A 91 5.42 0.47 8.39
N VAL A 92 6.30 0.06 7.46
CA VAL A 92 5.98 -0.92 6.44
C VAL A 92 6.76 -2.19 6.78
N CYS A 93 6.06 -3.32 6.89
CA CYS A 93 6.64 -4.59 7.28
C CYS A 93 6.37 -5.65 6.21
N HIS A 94 7.37 -6.49 5.97
CA HIS A 94 7.20 -7.63 5.11
C HIS A 94 6.32 -8.69 5.78
N VAL A 95 5.37 -9.24 5.03
CA VAL A 95 4.62 -10.45 5.37
C VAL A 95 4.70 -11.40 4.18
N ALA A 96 4.96 -12.68 4.40
CA ALA A 96 4.94 -13.63 3.28
C ALA A 96 3.52 -13.66 2.68
N GLY A 97 3.38 -13.70 1.34
CA GLY A 97 2.07 -13.66 0.69
C GLY A 97 1.10 -14.76 1.15
N ILE A 98 1.61 -15.93 1.58
CA ILE A 98 0.80 -17.00 2.20
C ILE A 98 0.10 -16.57 3.49
N ASN A 99 0.65 -15.57 4.18
CA ASN A 99 0.14 -14.98 5.40
C ASN A 99 -0.66 -13.69 5.15
N ASP A 100 -0.88 -13.31 3.88
CA ASP A 100 -1.77 -12.22 3.46
C ASP A 100 -2.82 -12.65 2.40
N PRO A 101 -3.58 -13.73 2.67
CA PRO A 101 -4.46 -14.33 1.67
C PRO A 101 -5.61 -13.41 1.26
N VAL A 102 -6.05 -12.51 2.17
CA VAL A 102 -7.16 -11.60 1.91
C VAL A 102 -6.73 -10.49 0.96
N ALA A 103 -5.60 -9.82 1.22
CA ALA A 103 -5.14 -8.76 0.32
C ALA A 103 -4.71 -9.33 -1.04
N ASP A 104 -4.08 -10.51 -1.08
CA ASP A 104 -3.72 -11.18 -2.34
C ASP A 104 -4.99 -11.47 -3.18
N ALA A 105 -6.03 -12.05 -2.57
CA ALA A 105 -7.30 -12.30 -3.25
C ALA A 105 -7.97 -11.02 -3.76
N ILE A 106 -8.02 -9.95 -2.93
CA ILE A 106 -8.56 -8.64 -3.33
C ILE A 106 -7.77 -8.06 -4.51
N SER A 107 -6.43 -8.17 -4.47
CA SER A 107 -5.56 -7.60 -5.50
C SER A 107 -5.79 -8.22 -6.88
N ARG A 108 -6.24 -9.49 -6.91
CA ARG A 108 -6.58 -10.32 -8.07
C ARG A 108 -8.06 -10.26 -8.46
N GLY A 109 -8.90 -9.53 -7.71
CA GLY A 109 -10.34 -9.44 -7.94
C GLY A 109 -11.12 -10.71 -7.55
N LEU A 110 -10.54 -11.58 -6.71
CA LEU A 110 -11.16 -12.82 -6.24
C LEU A 110 -11.99 -12.56 -4.98
N PHE A 111 -13.09 -11.82 -5.10
CA PHE A 111 -13.90 -11.42 -3.94
C PHE A 111 -14.70 -12.57 -3.30
N ASP A 112 -14.95 -13.65 -4.04
CA ASP A 112 -15.71 -14.79 -3.52
C ASP A 112 -14.93 -15.63 -2.49
N VAL A 113 -13.60 -15.53 -2.50
CA VAL A 113 -12.70 -16.25 -1.58
C VAL A 113 -12.20 -15.39 -0.41
N THR A 114 -12.58 -14.10 -0.36
CA THR A 114 -12.27 -13.21 0.76
C THR A 114 -13.35 -13.38 1.84
N ARG A 115 -13.17 -14.34 2.75
CA ARG A 115 -14.05 -14.57 3.91
C ARG A 115 -13.25 -14.63 5.20
#